data_AF-A0A3M1G406-F1
#
_entry.id   AF-A0A3M1G406-F1
#
_cell.length_a   1.000
_cell.length_b   1.000
_cell.length_c   1.000
_cell.angle_alpha   90.00
_cell.angle_beta   90.00
_cell.angle_gamma   90.00
#
_symmetry.space_group_name_H-M   'P 1'
#
loop_
_entity.id
_entity.type
_entity.pdbx_description
1 polymer ?
#
loop_
_entity_poly.entity_id
_entity_poly.type
_entity_poly.pdbx_seq_one_letter_code
_entity_poly.pdbx_strand_id
1 'polypeptide(L)' 'PGPDEPVDIQREIEDLYGKLENTIIPLYYNNRPGWIRMMKGSIGMIAYYFNSHRMMRRYVTHAYMPY' A
#
# COMPACT_ATOMS: atom_id res chain seq x y z
N PRO A 1 -16.52 4.11 -5.25
CA PRO A 1 -16.54 5.33 -4.41
C PRO A 1 -15.97 6.51 -5.18
N GLY A 2 -16.72 7.62 -5.21
CA GLY A 2 -16.28 8.86 -5.83
C GLY A 2 -15.24 9.57 -4.95
N PRO A 3 -14.38 10.43 -5.52
CA PRO A 3 -13.29 11.10 -4.81
C PRO A 3 -13.74 12.01 -3.64
N ASP A 4 -15.04 12.30 -3.53
CA ASP A 4 -15.62 13.27 -2.58
C ASP A 4 -16.61 12.64 -1.57
N GLU A 5 -16.72 11.31 -1.51
CA GLU A 5 -17.53 10.66 -0.46
C GLU A 5 -16.82 10.78 0.90
N PRO A 6 -17.51 11.22 1.97
CA PRO A 6 -16.93 11.28 3.30
C PRO A 6 -16.47 9.87 3.69
N VAL A 7 -15.17 9.73 3.96
CA VAL A 7 -14.59 8.48 4.43
C VAL A 7 -15.24 8.14 5.75
N ASP A 8 -15.97 7.02 5.78
CA ASP A 8 -16.47 6.45 7.01
C ASP A 8 -15.31 5.79 7.76
N ILE A 9 -14.68 6.59 8.63
CA ILE A 9 -13.52 6.20 9.42
C ILE A 9 -13.84 4.98 10.30
N GLN A 10 -15.06 4.89 10.83
CA GLN A 10 -15.47 3.78 11.69
C GLN A 10 -15.48 2.47 10.90
N ARG A 11 -16.05 2.49 9.70
CA ARG A 11 -16.07 1.33 8.80
C ARG A 11 -14.67 0.94 8.32
N GLU A 12 -13.80 1.89 8.03
CA GLU A 12 -12.40 1.59 7.67
C GLU A 12 -11.63 0.95 8.82
N ILE A 13 -11.84 1.43 10.04
CA ILE A 13 -11.24 0.87 11.24
C ILE A 13 -11.72 -0.58 11.46
N GLU A 14 -13.02 -0.83 11.34
CA GLU A 14 -13.60 -2.17 11.46
C GLU A 14 -13.06 -3.14 10.41
N ASP A 15 -12.97 -2.70 9.15
CA ASP A 15 -12.41 -3.52 8.07
C ASP A 15 -10.91 -3.80 8.29
N LEU A 16 -10.16 -2.82 8.80
CA LEU A 16 -8.75 -3.00 9.15
C LEU A 16 -8.57 -4.04 10.26
N TYR A 17 -9.28 -3.89 11.37
CA TYR A 17 -9.21 -4.85 12.48
C TYR A 17 -9.71 -6.23 12.06
N GLY A 18 -10.79 -6.30 11.28
CA GLY A 18 -11.32 -7.55 10.74
C GLY A 18 -10.30 -8.29 9.88
N LYS A 19 -9.55 -7.59 9.02
CA LYS A 19 -8.46 -8.19 8.23
C LYS A 19 -7.29 -8.65 9.10
N LEU A 20 -6.92 -7.87 10.11
CA LEU A 20 -5.85 -8.24 11.04
C LEU A 20 -6.17 -9.55 11.76
N GLU A 21 -7.38 -9.65 12.32
CA GLU A 21 -7.84 -10.79 13.08
C GLU A 21 -8.05 -12.03 12.22
N ASN A 22 -8.76 -11.90 11.10
CA ASN A 22 -9.21 -13.07 10.33
C ASN A 22 -8.20 -13.52 9.27
N THR A 23 -7.30 -12.64 8.83
CA THR A 23 -6.38 -12.92 7.72
C THR A 23 -4.92 -12.88 8.15
N ILE A 24 -4.47 -11.76 8.74
CA ILE A 24 -3.05 -11.51 8.99
C ILE A 24 -2.52 -12.38 10.14
N ILE A 25 -3.22 -12.41 11.27
CA ILE A 25 -2.81 -13.18 12.46
C ILE A 25 -2.74 -14.69 12.17
N PRO A 26 -3.77 -15.33 11.59
CA PRO A 26 -3.72 -16.76 11.28
C PRO A 26 -2.63 -17.10 10.26
N LEU A 27 -2.43 -16.25 9.24
CA LEU A 27 -1.38 -16.43 8.24
C LEU A 27 0.02 -16.38 8.87
N TYR A 28 0.25 -15.46 9.80
CA TYR A 28 1.52 -15.30 10.48
C TYR A 28 1.89 -16.52 11.33
N TYR A 29 0.96 -17.02 12.15
CA TYR A 29 1.25 -18.13 13.07
C TYR A 29 1.18 -19.51 12.40
N ASN A 30 0.23 -19.72 11.49
CA ASN A 30 -0.06 -21.06 10.97
C ASN A 30 0.56 -21.35 9.60
N ASN A 31 1.04 -20.32 8.87
CA ASN A 31 1.54 -20.51 7.51
C ASN A 31 2.70 -19.56 7.17
N ARG A 32 3.88 -19.89 7.73
CA ARG A 32 5.13 -19.16 7.49
C ARG A 32 5.50 -19.01 6.00
N PRO A 33 5.38 -20.02 5.13
CA PRO A 33 5.65 -19.84 3.70
C PRO A 33 4.69 -18.86 3.02
N GLY A 34 3.40 -18.91 3.37
CA GLY A 34 2.39 -17.98 2.88
C GLY A 34 2.64 -16.54 3.34
N TRP A 35 2.99 -16.37 4.61
CA TRP A 35 3.39 -15.10 5.20
C TRP A 35 4.57 -14.48 4.44
N ILE A 36 5.64 -15.25 4.17
CA ILE A 36 6.81 -14.78 3.41
C ILE A 36 6.44 -14.34 2.00
N ARG A 37 5.54 -15.06 1.32
CA ARG A 37 5.06 -14.64 -0.02
C ARG A 37 4.29 -13.32 0.05
N MET A 38 3.39 -13.17 1.01
CA MET A 38 2.61 -11.94 1.19
C MET A 38 3.51 -10.75 1.52
N MET A 39 4.47 -10.90 2.45
CA MET A 39 5.47 -9.87 2.74
C MET A 39 6.26 -9.44 1.50
N LYS A 40 6.76 -10.41 0.70
CA LYS A 40 7.49 -10.11 -0.54
C LYS A 40 6.61 -9.36 -1.55
N GLY A 41 5.34 -9.74 -1.69
CA GLY A 41 4.37 -9.04 -2.53
C GLY A 41 4.14 -7.60 -2.08
N SER A 42 3.96 -7.37 -0.78
CA SER A 42 3.78 -6.03 -0.20
C SER A 42 5.00 -5.15 -0.41
N ILE A 43 6.21 -5.68 -0.19
CA ILE A 43 7.46 -4.97 -0.47
C ILE A 43 7.57 -4.63 -1.97
N GLY A 44 7.22 -5.56 -2.86
CA GLY A 44 7.22 -5.32 -4.30
C GLY A 44 6.24 -4.22 -4.74
N MET A 45 5.04 -4.19 -4.14
CA MET A 45 4.04 -3.16 -4.41
C MET A 45 4.50 -1.77 -3.93
N ILE A 46 5.03 -1.72 -2.70
CA ILE A 46 5.60 -0.49 -2.13
C ILE A 46 6.80 -0.04 -2.97
N ALA A 47 7.71 -0.94 -3.32
CA ALA A 47 8.88 -0.65 -4.14
C ALA A 47 8.48 -0.15 -5.54
N TYR A 48 7.43 -0.69 -6.16
CA TYR A 48 6.90 -0.18 -7.44
C TYR A 48 6.34 1.25 -7.31
N TYR A 49 5.64 1.54 -6.22
CA TYR A 49 5.08 2.87 -5.95
C TYR A 49 6.12 3.91 -5.49
N PHE A 50 7.11 3.49 -4.70
CA PHE A 50 8.14 4.35 -4.09
C PHE A 50 9.50 4.30 -4.80
N ASN A 51 9.63 3.58 -5.92
CA ASN A 51 10.84 3.69 -6.73
C ASN A 51 10.94 5.13 -7.22
N SER A 52 11.99 5.81 -6.78
CA SER A 52 12.35 7.19 -7.09
C SER A 52 12.28 7.54 -8.59
N HIS A 53 12.22 6.55 -9.49
CA HIS A 53 11.93 6.72 -10.91
C HIS A 53 10.66 7.53 -11.25
N ARG A 54 9.55 7.41 -10.50
CA ARG A 54 8.36 8.27 -10.72
C ARG A 54 8.51 9.67 -10.10
N MET A 55 9.26 9.79 -9.01
CA MET A 55 9.56 11.07 -8.35
C MET A 55 10.54 11.91 -9.18
N MET A 56 11.54 11.29 -9.83
CA MET A 56 12.51 11.95 -10.69
C MET A 56 11.88 12.50 -11.98
N ARG A 57 10.88 11.81 -12.55
CA ARG A 57 10.15 12.29 -13.75
C ARG A 57 9.37 13.58 -13.49
N ARG A 58 8.98 13.88 -12.26
CA ARG A 58 8.30 15.15 -11.90
C ARG A 58 9.26 16.29 -11.58
N TYR A 59 10.47 15.99 -11.11
CA TYR A 59 11.52 16.99 -10.87
C TYR A 59 12.14 17.51 -12.18
N VAL A 60 12.31 16.66 -13.19
CA VAL A 60 12.88 17.10 -14.48
C VAL A 60 11.95 18.07 -15.21
N THR A 61 10.62 17.89 -15.12
CA THR A 61 9.66 18.75 -15.83
C THR A 61 9.37 20.09 -15.15
N HIS A 62 9.51 20.20 -13.82
CA HIS A 62 9.17 21.45 -13.10
C HIS A 62 10.40 22.29 -12.69
N ALA A 63 11.61 21.74 -12.72
CA ALA A 63 12.82 22.48 -12.32
C ALA A 63 13.76 22.83 -13.49
N TYR A 64 13.68 22.14 -14.64
CA TYR A 64 14.69 22.27 -15.71
C TYR A 64 14.15 22.68 -17.09
N MET A 65 12.86 22.99 -17.25
CA MET A 65 12.33 23.59 -18.49
C MET A 65 11.57 24.90 -18.20
N PRO A 66 12.29 26.04 -18.06
CA PRO A 66 11.74 27.37 -18.19
C PRO A 66 11.96 27.90 -19.62
N TYR A 67 11.49 27.18 -20.63
CA TYR A 67 11.42 27.69 -22.01
C TYR A 67 10.02 27.50 -22.56
#